data_AF-A0A840PIQ4-F1
#
_entry.id   AF-A0A840PIQ4-F1
#
_cell.length_a   1.000
_cell.length_b   1.000
_cell.length_c   1.000
_cell.angle_alpha   90.00
_cell.angle_beta   90.00
_cell.angle_gamma   90.00
#
_symmetry.space_group_name_H-M   'P 1'
#
loop_
_entity.id
_entity.type
_entity.pdbx_description
1 polymer ?
#
loop_
_entity_poly.entity_id
_entity_poly.type
_entity_poly.pdbx_seq_one_letter_code
_entity_poly.pdbx_strand_id
1 'polypeptide(L)'
;MIKKYVLGGTAAVAGGALLWGAAPVAAATAGPAATGAVSAQAAPSTAAKKLMTAWTRGDRAAAAKVATPAAVTEMFSYAFRAPDKFLGCDGTACRFTHTGVRVPGGLNGVVMIVPGTKVTKVYRSRHITKPATVARHLYAAWTRNDRYRGLEVATTGAVKTVFRVRFDPRGVPYTFQGCSAEPKGYSCAYSYEGGGMFVHVRGSKTRGFYAHSVSYIAD
;
A
#
# COMPACT_ATOMS: atom_id res chain seq x y z
N MET A 1 4.45 43.21 4.91
CA MET A 1 5.33 43.40 3.73
C MET A 1 4.73 42.64 2.56
N ILE A 2 4.26 43.37 1.55
CA ILE A 2 3.50 42.86 0.39
C ILE A 2 4.47 42.78 -0.80
N LYS A 3 4.49 41.66 -1.52
CA LYS A 3 5.02 41.60 -2.89
C LYS A 3 4.09 40.72 -3.73
N LYS A 4 3.18 41.39 -4.45
CA LYS A 4 2.45 40.86 -5.61
C LYS A 4 3.34 41.05 -6.83
N TYR A 5 3.47 40.02 -7.67
CA TYR A 5 3.99 40.17 -9.02
C TYR A 5 2.86 39.88 -10.02
N VAL A 6 2.53 40.90 -10.79
CA VAL A 6 1.70 40.88 -12.01
C VAL A 6 2.58 41.47 -13.11
N LEU A 7 2.61 40.81 -14.27
CA LEU A 7 2.99 41.29 -15.62
C LEU A 7 2.48 40.18 -16.56
N GLY A 8 1.55 40.40 -17.50
CA GLY A 8 1.66 41.31 -18.65
C GLY A 8 2.46 40.59 -19.75
N GLY A 9 2.04 40.37 -20.99
CA GLY A 9 0.91 40.84 -21.78
C GLY A 9 0.89 40.11 -23.14
N THR A 10 -0.10 40.49 -23.93
CA THR A 10 -0.56 39.99 -25.24
C THR A 10 0.40 40.18 -26.42
N ALA A 11 0.27 39.34 -27.46
CA ALA A 11 0.16 39.79 -28.86
C ALA A 11 -0.30 38.65 -29.78
N ALA A 12 -1.43 38.85 -30.46
CA ALA A 12 -1.85 38.12 -31.66
C ALA A 12 -1.44 38.94 -32.89
N VAL A 13 -1.01 38.26 -33.96
CA VAL A 13 -0.93 38.86 -35.30
C VAL A 13 -1.42 37.85 -36.33
N ALA A 14 -2.33 38.30 -37.18
CA ALA A 14 -2.92 37.58 -38.30
C ALA A 14 -2.41 38.16 -39.63
N GLY A 15 -2.34 37.32 -40.67
CA GLY A 15 -2.07 37.65 -42.07
C GLY A 15 -1.53 36.40 -42.77
N GLY A 16 -1.95 35.95 -43.94
CA GLY A 16 -2.86 36.49 -44.95
C GLY A 16 -2.40 35.94 -46.32
N ALA A 17 -3.19 35.01 -46.89
CA ALA A 17 -3.38 34.64 -48.30
C ALA A 17 -2.19 34.27 -49.25
N LEU A 18 -2.26 33.11 -49.93
CA LEU A 18 -2.71 32.95 -51.35
C LEU A 18 -2.40 31.55 -51.93
N LEU A 19 -3.27 31.12 -52.84
CA LEU A 19 -3.37 29.81 -53.51
C LEU A 19 -2.38 29.66 -54.67
N TRP A 20 -1.87 28.43 -54.92
CA TRP A 20 -1.83 27.77 -56.23
C TRP A 20 -1.39 26.31 -56.12
N GLY A 21 -1.93 25.48 -57.01
CA GLY A 21 -2.09 24.04 -56.84
C GLY A 21 -0.95 23.15 -57.35
N ALA A 22 -1.01 21.89 -56.90
CA ALA A 22 -0.55 20.69 -57.60
C ALA A 22 -1.14 19.46 -56.88
N ALA A 23 -1.84 18.59 -57.61
CA ALA A 23 -2.17 17.23 -57.18
C ALA A 23 -1.19 16.24 -57.86
N PRO A 24 -1.25 14.93 -57.57
CA PRO A 24 -1.00 14.26 -56.30
C PRO A 24 0.24 13.35 -56.43
N VAL A 25 1.02 13.17 -55.37
CA VAL A 25 1.98 12.05 -55.30
C VAL A 25 1.65 11.22 -54.08
N ALA A 26 1.10 10.04 -54.36
CA ALA A 26 0.96 8.97 -53.41
C ALA A 26 2.36 8.55 -52.92
N ALA A 27 2.70 8.93 -51.70
CA ALA A 27 3.71 8.26 -50.91
C ALA A 27 3.00 7.73 -49.66
N ALA A 28 2.42 6.53 -49.82
CA ALA A 28 2.05 5.67 -48.72
C ALA A 28 3.33 5.29 -47.96
N THR A 29 3.78 6.17 -47.08
CA THR A 29 4.66 5.77 -45.99
C THR A 29 3.75 5.12 -44.96
N ALA A 30 3.73 3.79 -45.01
CA ALA A 30 3.31 2.96 -43.92
C ALA A 30 4.09 3.39 -42.68
N GLY A 31 3.54 4.35 -41.94
CA GLY A 31 3.97 4.63 -40.59
C GLY A 31 3.87 3.32 -39.82
N PRO A 32 4.92 2.88 -39.12
CA PRO A 32 4.85 1.66 -38.35
C PRO A 32 3.64 1.78 -37.43
N ALA A 33 2.69 0.87 -37.62
CA ALA A 33 1.63 0.64 -36.66
C ALA A 33 2.30 0.57 -35.29
N ALA A 34 1.92 1.48 -34.40
CA ALA A 34 2.26 1.37 -32.99
C ALA A 34 1.47 0.20 -32.40
N THR A 35 1.81 -1.02 -32.80
CA THR A 35 1.47 -2.25 -32.10
C THR A 35 2.52 -2.45 -31.02
N GLY A 36 2.19 -2.03 -29.80
CA GLY A 36 2.96 -2.33 -28.58
C GLY A 36 3.03 -1.12 -27.65
N ALA A 37 2.57 -1.14 -26.40
CA ALA A 37 2.23 -2.26 -25.55
C ALA A 37 1.17 -1.85 -24.52
N VAL A 38 0.00 -2.49 -24.57
CA VAL A 38 -0.88 -2.63 -23.40
C VAL A 38 -0.79 -4.09 -22.96
N SER A 39 0.37 -4.56 -22.48
CA SER A 39 0.49 -5.95 -22.01
C SER A 39 1.56 -6.22 -20.95
N ALA A 40 2.17 -5.20 -20.33
CA ALA A 40 3.04 -5.41 -19.16
C ALA A 40 2.25 -5.66 -17.85
N GLN A 41 0.98 -5.24 -17.78
CA GLN A 41 0.12 -5.37 -16.58
C GLN A 41 -0.50 -6.78 -16.41
N ALA A 42 -0.46 -7.62 -17.45
CA ALA A 42 -1.07 -8.94 -17.42
C ALA A 42 -0.34 -9.88 -16.44
N ALA A 43 1.00 -9.88 -16.45
CA ALA A 43 1.78 -10.82 -15.64
C ALA A 43 1.57 -10.67 -14.11
N PRO A 44 1.60 -9.47 -13.51
CA PRO A 44 1.35 -9.29 -12.08
C PRO A 44 -0.04 -9.79 -11.67
N SER A 45 -1.07 -9.39 -12.42
CA SER A 45 -2.45 -9.74 -12.11
C SER A 45 -2.72 -11.23 -12.31
N THR A 46 -2.15 -11.86 -13.33
CA THR A 46 -2.28 -13.31 -13.57
C THR A 46 -1.66 -14.13 -12.44
N ALA A 47 -0.43 -13.81 -12.02
CA ALA A 47 0.21 -14.55 -10.93
C ALA A 47 -0.54 -14.38 -9.60
N ALA A 48 -0.98 -13.17 -9.29
CA ALA A 48 -1.76 -12.87 -8.09
C ALA A 48 -3.10 -13.63 -8.07
N LYS A 49 -3.85 -13.62 -9.19
CA LYS A 49 -5.11 -14.36 -9.32
C LYS A 49 -4.88 -15.87 -9.22
N LYS A 50 -3.86 -16.42 -9.88
CA LYS A 50 -3.53 -17.85 -9.79
C LYS A 50 -3.18 -18.26 -8.35
N LEU A 51 -2.41 -17.45 -7.62
CA LEU A 51 -2.11 -17.74 -6.21
C LEU A 51 -3.38 -17.72 -5.37
N MET A 52 -4.26 -16.73 -5.58
CA MET A 52 -5.54 -16.65 -4.86
C MET A 52 -6.42 -17.88 -5.13
N THR A 53 -6.58 -18.28 -6.39
CA THR A 53 -7.34 -19.49 -6.77
C THR A 53 -6.70 -20.78 -6.26
N ALA A 54 -5.37 -20.87 -6.21
CA ALA A 54 -4.69 -22.03 -5.63
C ALA A 54 -4.95 -22.12 -4.12
N TRP A 55 -4.86 -20.98 -3.41
CA TRP A 55 -5.12 -20.91 -1.98
C TRP A 55 -6.57 -21.25 -1.62
N THR A 56 -7.56 -20.72 -2.34
CA THR A 56 -8.98 -21.03 -2.07
C THR A 56 -9.33 -22.49 -2.32
N ARG A 57 -8.56 -23.19 -3.17
CA ARG A 57 -8.70 -24.64 -3.42
C ARG A 57 -7.83 -25.50 -2.50
N GLY A 58 -7.04 -24.91 -1.60
CA GLY A 58 -6.10 -25.65 -0.76
C GLY A 58 -4.88 -26.23 -1.51
N ASP A 59 -4.65 -25.83 -2.76
CA ASP A 59 -3.65 -26.41 -3.65
C ASP A 59 -2.28 -25.72 -3.50
N ARG A 60 -1.48 -26.20 -2.54
CA ARG A 60 -0.12 -25.68 -2.29
C ARG A 60 0.83 -25.90 -3.47
N ALA A 61 0.66 -26.98 -4.25
CA ALA A 61 1.52 -27.29 -5.37
C ALA A 61 1.32 -26.29 -6.52
N ALA A 62 0.07 -25.96 -6.85
CA ALA A 62 -0.22 -24.90 -7.82
C ALA A 62 0.24 -23.52 -7.32
N ALA A 63 0.09 -23.25 -6.02
CA ALA A 63 0.59 -22.01 -5.42
C ALA A 63 2.11 -21.85 -5.59
N ALA A 64 2.88 -22.92 -5.37
CA ALA A 64 4.34 -22.92 -5.53
C ALA A 64 4.82 -22.63 -6.96
N LYS A 65 3.99 -22.90 -7.99
CA LYS A 65 4.32 -22.56 -9.38
C LYS A 65 4.34 -21.05 -9.62
N VAL A 66 3.53 -20.29 -8.88
CA VAL A 66 3.29 -18.85 -9.10
C VAL A 66 3.76 -17.96 -7.95
N ALA A 67 4.35 -18.53 -6.90
CA ALA A 67 4.79 -17.81 -5.72
C ALA A 67 6.07 -18.39 -5.14
N THR A 68 6.80 -17.58 -4.39
CA THR A 68 7.94 -18.05 -3.60
C THR A 68 7.48 -18.90 -2.40
N PRO A 69 8.32 -19.79 -1.85
CA PRO A 69 7.96 -20.58 -0.68
C PRO A 69 7.47 -19.73 0.51
N ALA A 70 8.14 -18.61 0.78
CA ALA A 70 7.75 -17.68 1.83
C ALA A 70 6.34 -17.10 1.60
N ALA A 71 6.02 -16.70 0.37
CA ALA A 71 4.70 -16.20 0.00
C ALA A 71 3.61 -17.27 0.13
N VAL A 72 3.90 -18.52 -0.26
CA VAL A 72 2.96 -19.64 -0.09
C VAL A 72 2.68 -19.90 1.39
N THR A 73 3.71 -20.02 2.23
CA THR A 73 3.55 -20.20 3.68
C THR A 73 2.75 -19.06 4.32
N GLU A 74 3.03 -17.82 3.92
CA GLU A 74 2.34 -16.65 4.45
C GLU A 74 0.86 -16.62 4.03
N MET A 75 0.56 -16.97 2.79
CA MET A 75 -0.81 -17.04 2.27
C MET A 75 -1.61 -18.16 2.94
N PHE A 76 -1.04 -19.36 3.02
CA PHE A 76 -1.74 -20.55 3.55
C PHE A 76 -1.87 -20.58 5.07
N SER A 77 -1.20 -19.69 5.79
CA SER A 77 -1.40 -19.50 7.23
C SER A 77 -2.45 -18.43 7.55
N TYR A 78 -3.12 -17.85 6.55
CA TYR A 78 -4.11 -16.78 6.74
C TYR A 78 -5.38 -17.32 7.39
N ALA A 79 -5.69 -16.79 8.58
CA ALA A 79 -6.76 -17.30 9.44
C ALA A 79 -8.15 -16.73 9.11
N PHE A 80 -8.23 -15.67 8.30
CA PHE A 80 -9.51 -15.09 7.90
C PHE A 80 -10.02 -15.71 6.60
N ARG A 81 -11.31 -15.47 6.31
CA ARG A 81 -11.94 -15.85 5.03
C ARG A 81 -11.15 -15.32 3.84
N ALA A 82 -11.34 -15.93 2.67
CA ALA A 82 -10.77 -15.43 1.42
C ALA A 82 -11.33 -14.05 1.02
N PRO A 83 -10.49 -13.12 0.55
CA PRO A 83 -10.98 -11.85 0.00
C PRO A 83 -11.95 -12.08 -1.16
N ASP A 84 -13.02 -11.27 -1.21
CA ASP A 84 -14.11 -11.45 -2.15
C ASP A 84 -13.91 -10.70 -3.48
N LYS A 85 -13.08 -9.64 -3.48
CA LYS A 85 -12.94 -8.74 -4.63
C LYS A 85 -11.49 -8.45 -4.96
N PHE A 86 -11.12 -8.61 -6.23
CA PHE A 86 -9.85 -8.12 -6.77
C PHE A 86 -9.99 -6.64 -7.18
N LEU A 87 -9.13 -5.77 -6.65
CA LEU A 87 -9.15 -4.33 -6.92
C LEU A 87 -8.18 -3.88 -8.02
N GLY A 88 -7.40 -4.82 -8.58
CA GLY A 88 -6.37 -4.50 -9.56
C GLY A 88 -4.96 -4.49 -8.97
N CYS A 89 -4.01 -4.07 -9.79
CA CYS A 89 -2.61 -3.91 -9.40
C CYS A 89 -2.15 -2.48 -9.69
N ASP A 90 -1.42 -1.91 -8.73
CA ASP A 90 -0.68 -0.66 -8.87
C ASP A 90 0.82 -1.00 -8.92
N GLY A 91 1.44 -0.82 -10.08
CA GLY A 91 2.74 -1.39 -10.39
C GLY A 91 2.81 -2.89 -10.10
N THR A 92 3.65 -3.26 -9.13
CA THR A 92 3.85 -4.66 -8.71
C THR A 92 2.90 -5.11 -7.59
N ALA A 93 2.13 -4.18 -7.00
CA ALA A 93 1.28 -4.47 -5.84
C ALA A 93 -0.15 -4.76 -6.28
N CYS A 94 -0.57 -6.02 -6.16
CA CYS A 94 -1.91 -6.49 -6.51
C CYS A 94 -2.77 -6.64 -5.26
N ARG A 95 -3.97 -6.05 -5.25
CA ARG A 95 -4.83 -6.00 -4.06
C ARG A 95 -6.11 -6.80 -4.21
N PHE A 96 -6.41 -7.56 -3.16
CA PHE A 96 -7.69 -8.20 -2.94
C PHE A 96 -8.30 -7.67 -1.62
N THR A 97 -9.60 -7.43 -1.59
CA THR A 97 -10.30 -6.85 -0.44
C THR A 97 -11.42 -7.75 0.06
N HIS A 98 -11.65 -7.69 1.38
CA HIS A 98 -12.87 -8.17 2.01
C HIS A 98 -13.98 -7.15 1.80
N THR A 99 -15.14 -7.61 1.35
CA THR A 99 -16.36 -6.77 1.28
C THR A 99 -17.41 -7.23 2.28
N GLY A 100 -17.44 -8.53 2.61
CA GLY A 100 -18.42 -9.10 3.53
C GLY A 100 -17.96 -9.24 4.99
N VAL A 101 -16.67 -9.03 5.29
CA VAL A 101 -16.12 -9.21 6.64
C VAL A 101 -15.26 -8.04 7.08
N ARG A 102 -15.32 -7.71 8.38
CA ARG A 102 -14.48 -6.68 8.98
C ARG A 102 -13.28 -7.30 9.66
N VAL A 103 -12.11 -7.13 9.04
CA VAL A 103 -10.81 -7.56 9.58
C VAL A 103 -10.10 -6.39 10.29
N PRO A 104 -9.21 -6.67 11.26
CA PRO A 104 -8.37 -5.64 11.87
C PRO A 104 -7.40 -4.98 10.88
N GLY A 105 -7.02 -3.73 11.15
CA GLY A 105 -6.06 -2.97 10.34
C GLY A 105 -6.70 -2.22 9.17
N GLY A 106 -5.85 -1.69 8.28
CA GLY A 106 -6.23 -0.86 7.13
C GLY A 106 -6.04 -1.56 5.79
N LEU A 107 -5.46 -2.76 5.80
CA LEU A 107 -5.29 -3.55 4.60
C LEU A 107 -6.63 -4.11 4.09
N ASN A 108 -7.55 -4.44 5.00
CA ASN A 108 -8.90 -4.92 4.70
C ASN A 108 -8.92 -6.05 3.66
N GLY A 109 -7.92 -6.93 3.66
CA GLY A 109 -7.74 -7.86 2.56
C GLY A 109 -6.39 -8.56 2.53
N VAL A 110 -5.87 -8.74 1.31
CA VAL A 110 -4.54 -9.25 1.00
C VAL A 110 -3.90 -8.38 -0.08
N VAL A 111 -2.62 -8.03 0.08
CA VAL A 111 -1.81 -7.37 -0.95
C VAL A 111 -0.66 -8.30 -1.32
N MET A 112 -0.44 -8.50 -2.60
CA MET A 112 0.63 -9.35 -3.14
C MET A 112 1.62 -8.48 -3.90
N ILE A 113 2.92 -8.69 -3.68
CA ILE A 113 3.98 -8.04 -4.44
C ILE A 113 4.50 -8.98 -5.50
N VAL A 114 4.36 -8.56 -6.76
CA VAL A 114 4.59 -9.34 -7.96
C VAL A 114 5.49 -8.55 -8.92
N PRO A 115 6.81 -8.54 -8.70
CA PRO A 115 7.75 -7.81 -9.55
C PRO A 115 7.94 -8.39 -10.96
N GLY A 116 7.26 -9.51 -11.26
CA GLY A 116 7.31 -10.19 -12.55
C GLY A 116 6.20 -11.23 -12.65
N THR A 117 6.56 -12.50 -12.76
CA THR A 117 5.60 -13.62 -12.90
C THR A 117 5.34 -14.40 -11.62
N LYS A 118 6.03 -14.06 -10.51
CA LYS A 118 5.88 -14.72 -9.22
C LYS A 118 5.54 -13.76 -8.10
N VAL A 119 4.66 -14.20 -7.20
CA VAL A 119 4.37 -13.52 -5.94
C VAL A 119 5.55 -13.71 -4.98
N THR A 120 6.18 -12.60 -4.60
CA THR A 120 7.38 -12.60 -3.74
C THR A 120 7.05 -12.26 -2.29
N LYS A 121 6.03 -11.42 -2.06
CA LYS A 121 5.55 -11.06 -0.73
C LYS A 121 4.03 -11.06 -0.69
N VAL A 122 3.49 -11.42 0.47
CA VAL A 122 2.06 -11.38 0.76
C VAL A 122 1.89 -10.60 2.06
N TYR A 123 1.13 -9.52 2.00
CA TYR A 123 0.68 -8.78 3.17
C TYR A 123 -0.77 -9.12 3.43
N ARG A 124 -1.10 -9.34 4.70
CA ARG A 124 -2.42 -9.83 5.10
C ARG A 124 -2.83 -9.19 6.40
N SER A 125 -4.14 -9.05 6.58
CA SER A 125 -4.69 -8.56 7.84
C SER A 125 -4.29 -9.51 8.98
N ARG A 126 -3.92 -9.00 10.15
CA ARG A 126 -3.43 -9.85 11.26
C ARG A 126 -4.46 -9.92 12.38
N HIS A 127 -4.67 -11.12 12.90
CA HIS A 127 -5.33 -11.30 14.19
C HIS A 127 -4.26 -11.26 15.29
N ILE A 128 -4.14 -10.12 15.97
CA ILE A 128 -3.19 -9.94 17.07
C ILE A 128 -3.97 -9.79 18.38
N THR A 129 -3.69 -10.64 19.36
CA THR A 129 -4.44 -10.69 20.63
C THR A 129 -3.83 -9.85 21.75
N LYS A 130 -2.70 -9.18 21.49
CA LYS A 130 -1.98 -8.33 22.46
C LYS A 130 -1.77 -6.92 21.91
N PRO A 131 -2.20 -5.86 22.60
CA PRO A 131 -2.03 -4.47 22.14
C PRO A 131 -0.57 -4.08 21.90
N ALA A 132 0.34 -4.48 22.79
CA ALA A 132 1.77 -4.20 22.65
C ALA A 132 2.35 -4.78 21.34
N THR A 133 1.90 -5.96 20.92
CA THR A 133 2.34 -6.60 19.67
C THR A 133 1.89 -5.79 18.46
N VAL A 134 0.70 -5.19 18.49
CA VAL A 134 0.22 -4.28 17.43
C VAL A 134 1.12 -3.05 17.33
N ALA A 135 1.40 -2.38 18.45
CA ALA A 135 2.21 -1.17 18.47
C ALA A 135 3.66 -1.44 18.01
N ARG A 136 4.26 -2.56 18.44
CA ARG A 136 5.59 -2.99 17.99
C ARG A 136 5.62 -3.36 16.52
N HIS A 137 4.57 -4.01 16.00
CA HIS A 137 4.48 -4.35 14.58
C HIS A 137 4.38 -3.11 13.71
N LEU A 138 3.58 -2.11 14.10
CA LEU A 138 3.49 -0.83 13.39
C LEU A 138 4.83 -0.08 13.42
N TYR A 139 5.49 -0.01 14.57
CA TYR A 139 6.80 0.62 14.70
C TYR A 139 7.86 -0.09 13.83
N ALA A 140 7.90 -1.42 13.84
CA ALA A 140 8.80 -2.20 12.99
C ALA A 140 8.49 -2.04 11.49
N ALA A 141 7.24 -1.74 11.13
CA ALA A 141 6.88 -1.41 9.74
C ALA A 141 7.39 -0.02 9.36
N TRP A 142 7.22 0.96 10.24
CA TRP A 142 7.67 2.34 10.04
C TRP A 142 9.19 2.44 9.88
N THR A 143 9.95 1.80 10.77
CA THR A 143 11.43 1.77 10.73
C THR A 143 11.97 1.15 9.44
N ARG A 144 11.23 0.22 8.83
CA ARG A 144 11.57 -0.42 7.55
C ARG A 144 10.98 0.30 6.34
N ASN A 145 10.30 1.43 6.54
CA ASN A 145 9.56 2.13 5.50
C ASN A 145 8.56 1.23 4.71
N ASP A 146 7.97 0.25 5.39
CA ASP A 146 7.04 -0.71 4.77
C ASP A 146 5.58 -0.38 5.14
N ARG A 147 4.93 0.42 4.29
CA ARG A 147 3.55 0.86 4.51
C ARG A 147 2.54 -0.29 4.49
N TYR A 148 2.74 -1.30 3.63
CA TYR A 148 1.82 -2.44 3.58
C TYR A 148 1.91 -3.29 4.84
N ARG A 149 3.13 -3.47 5.38
CA ARG A 149 3.33 -4.12 6.69
C ARG A 149 2.63 -3.36 7.82
N GLY A 150 2.64 -2.02 7.77
CA GLY A 150 1.90 -1.18 8.71
C GLY A 150 0.39 -1.40 8.61
N LEU A 151 -0.14 -1.43 7.39
CA LEU A 151 -1.58 -1.64 7.13
C LEU A 151 -2.10 -3.01 7.60
N GLU A 152 -1.24 -4.02 7.76
CA GLU A 152 -1.64 -5.32 8.32
C GLU A 152 -2.26 -5.21 9.73
N VAL A 153 -1.87 -4.19 10.49
CA VAL A 153 -2.24 -4.02 11.91
C VAL A 153 -2.77 -2.63 12.24
N ALA A 154 -2.72 -1.67 11.31
CA ALA A 154 -3.04 -0.27 11.57
C ALA A 154 -3.99 0.29 10.52
N THR A 155 -4.88 1.20 10.92
CA THR A 155 -5.76 1.92 9.99
C THR A 155 -4.92 2.76 9.00
N THR A 156 -5.51 3.09 7.86
CA THR A 156 -4.86 3.99 6.89
C THR A 156 -4.50 5.34 7.51
N GLY A 157 -5.33 5.86 8.43
CA GLY A 157 -5.06 7.11 9.14
C GLY A 157 -3.83 7.02 10.07
N ALA A 158 -3.71 5.93 10.82
CA ALA A 158 -2.55 5.67 11.67
C ALA A 158 -1.26 5.52 10.84
N VAL A 159 -1.30 4.74 9.76
CA VAL A 159 -0.17 4.58 8.83
C VAL A 159 0.22 5.92 8.20
N LYS A 160 -0.75 6.69 7.69
CA LYS A 160 -0.48 8.02 7.12
C LYS A 160 0.21 8.94 8.13
N THR A 161 -0.19 8.87 9.40
CA THR A 161 0.37 9.72 10.46
C THR A 161 1.81 9.35 10.77
N VAL A 162 2.08 8.07 11.09
CA VAL A 162 3.44 7.65 11.49
C VAL A 162 4.43 7.70 10.31
N PHE A 163 3.98 7.41 9.08
CA PHE A 163 4.81 7.51 7.87
C PHE A 163 4.86 8.92 7.26
N ARG A 164 4.34 9.95 7.95
CA ARG A 164 4.51 11.34 7.52
C ARG A 164 5.98 11.74 7.57
N VAL A 165 6.71 11.25 8.57
CA VAL A 165 8.16 11.42 8.69
C VAL A 165 8.82 10.07 8.44
N ARG A 166 9.88 10.05 7.64
CA ARG A 166 10.67 8.84 7.43
C ARG A 166 11.48 8.57 8.69
N PHE A 167 11.53 7.31 9.13
CA PHE A 167 12.40 6.92 10.23
C PHE A 167 13.87 7.15 9.85
N ASP A 168 14.61 7.82 10.73
CA ASP A 168 16.04 7.99 10.64
C ASP A 168 16.74 7.08 11.65
N PRO A 169 17.50 6.05 11.23
CA PRO A 169 18.23 5.18 12.14
C PRO A 169 19.38 5.88 12.88
N ARG A 170 19.80 7.07 12.44
CA ARG A 170 20.79 7.93 13.13
C ARG A 170 20.13 9.04 13.95
N GLY A 171 18.80 9.13 13.90
CA GLY A 171 18.02 10.09 14.68
C GLY A 171 17.81 9.63 16.12
N VAL A 172 16.89 10.32 16.80
CA VAL A 172 16.57 10.05 18.21
C VAL A 172 16.00 8.63 18.38
N PRO A 173 16.52 7.83 19.31
CA PRO A 173 16.00 6.48 19.56
C PRO A 173 14.62 6.53 20.22
N TYR A 174 13.72 5.70 19.73
CA TYR A 174 12.41 5.50 20.34
C TYR A 174 12.45 4.28 21.26
N THR A 175 12.12 4.47 22.53
CA THR A 175 12.08 3.40 23.54
C THR A 175 10.64 3.06 23.88
N PHE A 176 10.24 1.79 23.74
CA PHE A 176 8.89 1.35 24.06
C PHE A 176 8.66 1.33 25.58
N GLN A 177 7.67 2.08 26.06
CA GLN A 177 7.35 2.26 27.47
C GLN A 177 6.22 1.35 27.98
N GLY A 178 5.64 0.52 27.10
CA GLY A 178 4.51 -0.34 27.46
C GLY A 178 3.18 0.18 26.93
N CYS A 179 2.10 -0.41 27.41
CA CYS A 179 0.75 0.01 27.10
C CYS A 179 -0.07 0.17 28.37
N SER A 180 -0.81 1.26 28.48
CA SER A 180 -1.82 1.51 29.52
C SER A 180 -3.22 1.38 28.93
N ALA A 181 -4.20 1.04 29.77
CA ALA A 181 -5.60 1.06 29.37
C ALA A 181 -6.04 2.51 29.13
N GLU A 182 -6.88 2.72 28.11
CA GLU A 182 -7.52 4.01 27.83
C GLU A 182 -8.98 3.77 27.39
N PRO A 183 -9.83 4.82 27.32
CA PRO A 183 -11.18 4.66 26.84
C PRO A 183 -11.21 3.97 25.47
N LYS A 184 -11.97 2.86 25.39
CA LYS A 184 -12.17 2.04 24.19
C LYS A 184 -10.93 1.24 23.75
N GLY A 185 -9.84 1.18 24.52
CA GLY A 185 -8.71 0.32 24.20
C GLY A 185 -7.45 0.56 25.04
N TYR A 186 -6.30 0.73 24.37
CA TYR A 186 -5.00 0.87 25.02
C TYR A 186 -4.18 1.98 24.37
N SER A 187 -3.44 2.73 25.17
CA SER A 187 -2.41 3.65 24.69
C SER A 187 -1.04 2.99 24.85
N CYS A 188 -0.34 2.74 23.74
CA CYS A 188 0.99 2.15 23.76
C CYS A 188 2.04 3.23 23.48
N ALA A 189 2.91 3.50 24.44
CA ALA A 189 3.81 4.65 24.39
C ALA A 189 5.22 4.26 23.93
N TYR A 190 5.84 5.15 23.17
CA TYR A 190 7.26 5.21 22.92
C TYR A 190 7.77 6.56 23.41
N SER A 191 8.82 6.60 24.20
CA SER A 191 9.52 7.83 24.56
C SER A 191 10.68 8.06 23.60
N TYR A 192 11.04 9.32 23.37
CA TYR A 192 12.24 9.75 22.67
C TYR A 192 12.69 11.11 23.23
N GLU A 193 13.93 11.51 22.99
CA GLU A 193 14.40 12.86 23.36
C GLU A 193 13.56 13.92 22.66
N GLY A 194 12.90 14.80 23.41
CA GLY A 194 11.98 15.78 22.85
C GLY A 194 10.50 15.34 22.85
N GLY A 195 10.13 14.25 23.55
CA GLY A 195 8.74 13.90 23.82
C GLY A 195 8.38 12.41 23.70
N GLY A 196 7.22 12.13 23.11
CA GLY A 196 6.66 10.77 23.04
C GLY A 196 5.71 10.53 21.88
N MET A 197 5.68 9.30 21.41
CA MET A 197 4.73 8.81 20.41
C MET A 197 3.78 7.81 21.05
N PHE A 198 2.48 8.02 20.87
CA PHE A 198 1.44 7.14 21.39
C PHE A 198 0.73 6.44 20.24
N VAL A 199 0.69 5.11 20.29
CA VAL A 199 -0.09 4.28 19.39
C VAL A 199 -1.36 3.87 20.11
N HIS A 200 -2.49 4.46 19.70
CA HIS A 200 -3.80 4.15 20.25
C HIS A 200 -4.33 2.88 19.60
N VAL A 201 -4.44 1.83 20.40
CA VAL A 201 -4.86 0.50 19.98
C VAL A 201 -6.33 0.28 20.35
N ARG A 202 -7.11 -0.24 19.41
CA ARG A 202 -8.53 -0.58 19.58
C ARG A 202 -8.75 -2.05 19.24
N GLY A 203 -9.93 -2.57 19.58
CA GLY A 203 -10.32 -3.95 19.32
C GLY A 203 -10.40 -4.79 20.60
N SER A 204 -10.34 -6.11 20.44
CA SER A 204 -10.46 -7.06 21.53
C SER A 204 -9.63 -8.31 21.24
N LYS A 205 -9.44 -9.18 22.24
CA LYS A 205 -8.79 -10.49 22.04
C LYS A 205 -9.53 -11.35 21.00
N THR A 206 -10.86 -11.29 20.99
CA THR A 206 -11.69 -12.09 20.06
C THR A 206 -11.61 -11.58 18.63
N ARG A 207 -11.70 -10.26 18.42
CA ARG A 207 -11.71 -9.65 17.08
C ARG A 207 -10.31 -9.36 16.54
N GLY A 208 -9.30 -9.38 17.41
CA GLY A 208 -7.97 -8.85 17.13
C GLY A 208 -7.89 -7.35 17.44
N PHE A 209 -6.73 -6.95 17.93
CA PHE A 209 -6.37 -5.55 18.15
C PHE A 209 -5.78 -4.93 16.88
N TYR A 210 -5.95 -3.63 16.73
CA TYR A 210 -5.36 -2.83 15.65
C TYR A 210 -5.01 -1.41 16.12
N ALA A 211 -4.00 -0.80 15.51
CA ALA A 211 -3.64 0.59 15.75
C ALA A 211 -4.64 1.49 15.03
N HIS A 212 -5.44 2.20 15.81
CA HIS A 212 -6.50 3.08 15.33
C HIS A 212 -5.95 4.43 14.92
N SER A 213 -5.08 5.02 15.75
CA SER A 213 -4.47 6.33 15.53
C SER A 213 -3.08 6.37 16.16
N VAL A 214 -2.28 7.34 15.72
CA VAL A 214 -0.97 7.67 16.31
C VAL A 214 -1.00 9.15 16.67
N SER A 215 -0.50 9.49 17.85
CA SER A 215 -0.32 10.88 18.28
C SER A 215 1.11 11.09 18.80
N TYR A 216 1.53 12.34 18.82
CA TYR A 216 2.83 12.76 19.32
C TYR A 216 2.61 13.85 20.37
N ILE A 217 3.41 13.81 21.42
CA ILE A 217 3.54 14.87 22.42
C ILE A 217 4.99 15.33 22.34
N ALA A 218 5.20 16.64 22.28
CA ALA A 218 6.50 17.25 22.51
C ALA A 218 6.52 17.83 23.93
N ASP A 219 7.67 17.75 24.59
CA ASP A 219 7.95 18.45 25.84
C ASP A 219 8.35 19.92 25.62
#